data_AF-A0A960JLR4-F1
#
_entry.id   AF-A0A960JLR4-F1
#
_cell.length_a   1.000
_cell.length_b   1.000
_cell.length_c   1.000
_cell.angle_alpha   90.00
_cell.angle_beta   90.00
_cell.angle_gamma   90.00
#
_symmetry.space_group_name_H-M   'P 1'
#
loop_
_entity.id
_entity.type
_entity.pdbx_description
1 polymer ?
#
loop_
_entity_poly.entity_id
_entity_poly.type
_entity_poly.pdbx_seq_one_letter_code
_entity_poly.pdbx_strand_id
1 'polypeptide(L)'
;HPNGDLAASLLERLEDEAADSDVPVLIFGHHHIWLPEEDTRDDGFFGIMPGASEALQRAIARHPNIRGYFAGHTHRNRRRFVAATGDVPYVEVSSTKDFPGGWAEYRIHEGTLVQVFRRVSTPRALAWTDRTRGMFGGIYPAYSFGELGDRCFEIDLRP
;
A
#
# COMPACT_ATOMS: atom_id res chain seq x y z
N HIS A 1 -8.67 -2.59 16.30
CA HIS A 1 -7.21 -2.76 16.23
C HIS A 1 -6.59 -1.42 16.58
N PRO A 2 -5.50 -1.35 17.36
CA PRO A 2 -4.86 -0.07 17.63
C PRO A 2 -4.38 0.53 16.30
N ASN A 3 -4.35 1.86 16.23
CA ASN A 3 -3.79 2.57 15.08
C ASN A 3 -2.32 2.19 14.91
N GLY A 4 -1.82 2.29 13.67
CA GLY A 4 -0.41 2.06 13.37
C GLY A 4 0.44 3.25 13.80
N ASP A 5 1.68 2.99 14.19
CA ASP A 5 2.67 4.02 14.47
C ASP A 5 4.06 3.53 14.01
N LEU A 6 5.02 4.45 13.88
CA LEU A 6 6.41 4.16 13.54
C LEU A 6 7.33 4.76 14.58
N ALA A 7 8.02 3.92 15.33
CA ALA A 7 9.06 4.37 16.25
C ALA A 7 10.18 5.08 15.48
N ALA A 8 10.73 6.16 16.06
CA ALA A 8 11.82 6.92 15.45
C ALA A 8 13.03 6.04 15.09
N SER A 9 13.38 5.06 15.93
CA SER A 9 14.47 4.13 15.66
C SER A 9 14.21 3.17 14.50
N LEU A 10 12.94 2.86 14.20
CA LEU A 10 12.60 2.07 13.02
C LEU A 10 12.75 2.93 11.76
N LEU A 11 12.37 4.20 11.83
CA LEU A 11 12.55 5.14 10.73
C LEU A 11 14.04 5.36 10.43
N GLU A 12 14.86 5.62 11.45
CA GLU A 12 16.31 5.75 11.32
C GLU A 12 16.94 4.53 10.61
N ARG A 13 16.59 3.32 11.06
CA ARG A 13 17.07 2.08 10.41
C ARG A 13 16.62 1.95 8.96
N LEU A 14 15.43 2.45 8.61
CA LEU A 14 14.94 2.45 7.22
C LEU A 14 15.74 3.43 6.37
N GLU A 15 16.08 4.61 6.91
CA GLU A 15 16.90 5.61 6.23
C GLU A 15 18.33 5.11 6.02
N ASP A 16 18.92 4.43 7.02
CA ASP A 16 20.25 3.82 6.92
C ASP A 16 20.28 2.76 5.81
N GLU A 17 19.32 1.83 5.79
CA GLU A 17 19.22 0.79 4.74
C GLU A 17 19.03 1.40 3.35
N ALA A 18 18.23 2.47 3.24
CA ALA A 18 18.05 3.18 1.98
C ALA A 18 19.31 3.95 1.56
N ALA A 19 20.07 4.53 2.50
CA ALA A 19 21.32 5.22 2.21
C ALA A 19 22.42 4.26 1.70
N ASP A 20 22.48 3.07 2.29
CA ASP A 20 23.50 2.06 1.98
C ASP A 20 23.18 1.22 0.73
N SER A 21 21.98 1.35 0.16
CA SER A 21 21.53 0.55 -0.99
C SER A 21 21.83 1.21 -2.34
N ASP A 22 22.69 0.56 -3.12
CA ASP A 22 22.94 0.89 -4.54
C ASP A 22 21.83 0.41 -5.49
N VAL A 23 20.80 -0.27 -4.96
CA VAL A 23 19.65 -0.78 -5.72
C VAL A 23 18.34 -0.14 -5.25
N PRO A 24 17.28 -0.20 -6.08
CA PRO A 24 15.95 0.27 -5.72
C PRO A 24 15.37 -0.45 -4.50
N VAL A 25 14.78 0.31 -3.58
CA VAL A 25 14.21 -0.16 -2.32
C VAL A 25 12.68 -0.11 -2.35
N LEU A 26 12.03 -1.15 -1.83
CA LEU A 26 10.58 -1.23 -1.68
C LEU A 26 10.23 -1.42 -0.21
N ILE A 27 9.31 -0.62 0.31
CA ILE A 27 8.91 -0.68 1.72
C ILE A 27 7.60 -1.46 1.83
N PHE A 28 7.59 -2.50 2.68
CA PHE A 28 6.39 -3.29 2.97
C PHE A 28 5.96 -3.09 4.43
N GLY A 29 4.71 -2.69 4.63
CA GLY A 29 4.10 -2.50 5.94
C GLY A 29 2.74 -3.17 6.04
N HIS A 30 2.16 -3.20 7.24
CA HIS A 30 0.78 -3.67 7.41
C HIS A 30 -0.23 -2.54 7.18
N HIS A 31 -0.09 -1.44 7.91
CA HIS A 31 -1.02 -0.31 7.91
C HIS A 31 -0.78 0.61 6.71
N HIS A 32 -1.84 1.13 6.10
CA HIS A 32 -1.71 2.21 5.13
C HIS A 32 -1.32 3.53 5.82
N ILE A 33 -0.79 4.47 5.04
CA ILE A 33 -0.41 5.79 5.56
C ILE A 33 -1.59 6.78 5.49
N TRP A 34 -1.51 7.79 6.35
CA TRP A 34 -2.32 9.00 6.26
C TRP A 34 -1.85 9.88 5.09
N LEU A 35 -2.78 10.31 4.24
CA LEU A 35 -2.50 11.15 3.07
C LEU A 35 -2.96 12.59 3.33
N PRO A 36 -2.03 13.58 3.42
CA PRO A 36 -2.38 14.95 3.80
C PRO A 36 -3.43 15.64 2.93
N GLU A 37 -3.52 15.26 1.65
CA GLU A 37 -4.41 15.86 0.66
C GLU A 37 -5.79 15.18 0.60
N GLU A 38 -5.93 13.98 1.16
CA GLU A 38 -7.13 13.15 1.04
C GLU A 38 -7.80 12.83 2.38
N ASP A 39 -7.02 12.75 3.46
CA ASP A 39 -7.48 12.29 4.77
C ASP A 39 -7.54 13.43 5.79
N THR A 40 -8.64 13.49 6.54
CA THR A 40 -8.72 14.38 7.72
C THR A 40 -7.67 13.98 8.74
N ARG A 41 -6.92 14.97 9.27
CA ARG A 41 -5.98 14.73 10.37
C ARG A 41 -6.76 14.43 11.65
N ASP A 42 -6.66 13.20 12.14
CA ASP A 42 -7.40 12.71 13.30
C ASP A 42 -6.57 11.69 14.10
N ASP A 43 -6.70 11.71 15.43
CA ASP A 43 -5.96 10.81 16.32
C ASP A 43 -6.51 9.37 16.33
N GLY A 44 -7.66 9.14 15.67
CA GLY A 44 -8.31 7.86 15.43
C GLY A 44 -8.13 7.33 14.00
N PHE A 45 -7.17 7.86 13.23
CA PHE A 45 -6.92 7.43 11.86
C PHE A 45 -6.69 5.90 11.75
N PHE A 46 -7.39 5.24 10.83
CA PHE A 46 -7.37 3.78 10.64
C PHE A 46 -6.11 3.29 9.88
N GLY A 47 -4.93 3.76 10.28
CA GLY A 47 -3.68 3.45 9.60
C GLY A 47 -2.49 3.95 10.43
N ILE A 48 -1.37 4.25 9.78
CA ILE A 48 -0.24 4.90 10.42
C ILE A 48 -0.64 6.34 10.78
N MET A 49 -0.47 6.72 12.04
CA MET A 49 -0.85 8.05 12.54
C MET A 49 -0.27 9.19 11.69
N PRO A 50 -0.96 10.34 11.58
CA PRO A 50 -0.53 11.44 10.70
C PRO A 50 0.93 11.87 10.89
N GLY A 51 1.38 12.07 12.14
CA GLY A 51 2.76 12.47 12.41
C GLY A 51 3.82 11.46 11.95
N ALA A 52 3.55 10.16 12.13
CA ALA A 52 4.42 9.08 11.70
C ALA A 52 4.37 8.88 10.17
N SER A 53 3.19 9.04 9.55
CA SER A 53 3.03 9.03 8.10
C SER A 53 3.80 10.16 7.44
N GLU A 54 3.73 11.38 7.99
CA GLU A 54 4.51 12.52 7.52
C GLU A 54 6.02 12.29 7.70
N ALA A 55 6.45 11.67 8.80
CA ALA A 55 7.85 11.33 9.01
C ALA A 55 8.35 10.29 7.99
N LEU A 56 7.56 9.27 7.69
CA LEU A 56 7.86 8.30 6.65
C LEU A 56 7.90 8.95 5.26
N GLN A 57 6.94 9.81 4.93
CA GLN A 57 6.93 10.56 3.66
C GLN A 57 8.18 11.43 3.51
N ARG A 58 8.64 12.08 4.59
CA ARG A 58 9.90 12.86 4.59
C ARG A 58 11.15 11.99 4.42
N ALA A 59 11.16 10.76 4.94
CA ALA A 59 12.23 9.81 4.69
C ALA A 59 12.22 9.38 3.22
N ILE A 60 11.06 8.96 2.69
CA ILE A 60 10.90 8.60 1.27
C ILE A 60 11.34 9.74 0.34
N ALA A 61 10.96 10.98 0.63
CA ALA A 61 11.37 12.15 -0.15
C ALA A 61 12.90 12.40 -0.17
N ARG A 62 13.62 12.00 0.89
CA ARG A 62 15.08 12.14 1.01
C ARG A 62 15.86 11.04 0.31
N HIS A 63 15.21 9.93 -0.04
CA HIS A 63 15.84 8.73 -0.59
C HIS A 63 15.20 8.34 -1.94
N PRO A 64 15.66 8.90 -3.07
CA PRO A 64 15.08 8.66 -4.40
C PRO A 64 15.14 7.20 -4.89
N ASN A 65 15.99 6.37 -4.27
CA ASN A 65 16.04 4.94 -4.54
C ASN A 65 14.88 4.17 -3.90
N ILE A 66 14.07 4.78 -3.02
CA ILE A 66 12.82 4.19 -2.52
C ILE A 66 11.73 4.34 -3.58
N ARG A 67 11.19 3.23 -4.07
CA ARG A 67 10.29 3.18 -5.25
C ARG A 67 8.87 2.75 -4.95
N GLY A 68 8.50 2.56 -3.68
CA GLY A 68 7.12 2.31 -3.30
C GLY A 68 6.94 1.94 -1.84
N TYR A 69 5.75 2.23 -1.33
CA TYR A 69 5.25 1.76 -0.04
C TYR A 69 4.03 0.86 -0.26
N PHE A 70 4.07 -0.37 0.25
CA PHE A 70 3.03 -1.37 0.01
C PHE A 70 2.45 -1.85 1.33
N ALA A 71 1.14 -1.77 1.45
CA ALA A 71 0.40 -2.07 2.67
C ALA A 71 -0.81 -2.98 2.42
N GLY A 72 -1.32 -3.53 3.51
CA GLY A 72 -2.60 -4.24 3.57
C GLY A 72 -3.55 -3.50 4.50
N HIS A 73 -4.00 -4.21 5.55
CA HIS A 73 -4.88 -3.72 6.63
C HIS A 73 -6.31 -3.36 6.24
N THR A 74 -6.48 -2.56 5.21
CA THR A 74 -7.76 -2.02 4.74
C THR A 74 -8.58 -3.01 3.92
N HIS A 75 -7.93 -4.06 3.41
CA HIS A 75 -8.53 -5.05 2.50
C HIS A 75 -9.05 -4.42 1.19
N ARG A 76 -8.62 -3.20 0.83
CA ARG A 76 -8.92 -2.58 -0.47
C ARG A 76 -7.72 -2.62 -1.40
N ASN A 77 -7.98 -2.51 -2.70
CA ASN A 77 -6.94 -2.15 -3.66
C ASN A 77 -6.95 -0.64 -3.85
N ARG A 78 -5.80 0.00 -3.69
CA ARG A 78 -5.64 1.45 -3.87
C ARG A 78 -4.20 1.74 -4.28
N ARG A 79 -4.00 2.72 -5.16
CA ARG A 79 -2.69 3.32 -5.47
C ARG A 79 -2.83 4.84 -5.37
N ARG A 80 -2.06 5.46 -4.49
CA ARG A 80 -2.04 6.91 -4.29
C ARG A 80 -0.63 7.46 -4.38
N PHE A 81 -0.57 8.77 -4.55
CA PHE A 81 0.67 9.53 -4.66
C PHE A 81 0.56 10.72 -3.72
N VAL A 82 1.70 11.17 -3.24
CA VAL A 82 1.82 12.37 -2.41
C VAL A 82 2.80 13.29 -3.11
N ALA A 83 2.45 14.56 -3.30
CA ALA A 83 3.27 15.50 -4.05
C ALA A 83 4.72 15.57 -3.53
N ALA A 84 4.89 15.47 -2.20
CA ALA A 84 6.20 15.50 -1.55
C ALA A 84 7.14 14.35 -1.93
N THR A 85 6.62 13.23 -2.45
CA THR A 85 7.41 12.05 -2.81
C THR A 85 7.37 11.72 -4.30
N GLY A 86 6.89 12.65 -5.14
CA GLY A 86 6.85 12.50 -6.59
C GLY A 86 6.07 11.24 -7.04
N ASP A 87 6.69 10.45 -7.90
CA ASP A 87 6.07 9.27 -8.52
C ASP A 87 6.10 7.99 -7.66
N VAL A 88 6.53 8.09 -6.39
CA VAL A 88 6.54 6.95 -5.46
C VAL A 88 5.10 6.58 -5.08
N PRO A 89 4.62 5.36 -5.42
CA PRO A 89 3.26 4.95 -5.11
C PRO A 89 3.12 4.45 -3.67
N TYR A 90 2.01 4.83 -3.03
CA TYR A 90 1.49 4.25 -1.80
C TYR A 90 0.36 3.31 -2.17
N VAL A 91 0.62 2.02 -1.98
CA VAL A 91 -0.18 0.92 -2.49
C VAL A 91 -0.84 0.19 -1.34
N GLU A 92 -2.13 -0.11 -1.52
CA GLU A 92 -2.89 -1.00 -0.67
C GLU A 92 -3.32 -2.21 -1.49
N VAL A 93 -3.13 -3.40 -0.94
CA VAL A 93 -3.52 -4.66 -1.58
C VAL A 93 -4.67 -5.28 -0.79
N SER A 94 -5.71 -5.68 -1.52
CA SER A 94 -6.86 -6.35 -0.91
C SER A 94 -6.48 -7.66 -0.22
N SER A 95 -7.32 -8.10 0.72
CA SER A 95 -7.09 -9.37 1.40
C SER A 95 -7.50 -10.56 0.53
N THR A 96 -6.99 -11.73 0.87
CA THR A 96 -7.44 -13.00 0.28
C THR A 96 -8.83 -13.40 0.76
N LYS A 97 -9.26 -12.88 1.91
CA LYS A 97 -10.49 -13.28 2.61
C LYS A 97 -11.73 -12.56 2.07
N ASP A 98 -11.66 -11.25 1.92
CA ASP A 98 -12.84 -10.44 1.59
C ASP A 98 -12.84 -10.07 0.11
N PHE A 99 -14.01 -9.74 -0.46
CA PHE A 99 -14.13 -9.32 -1.86
C PHE A 99 -13.10 -8.23 -2.21
N PRO A 100 -12.37 -8.31 -3.34
CA PRO A 100 -12.47 -9.29 -4.43
C PRO A 100 -11.81 -10.65 -4.17
N GLY A 101 -11.05 -10.80 -3.08
CA GLY A 101 -10.27 -11.96 -2.72
C GLY A 101 -9.04 -12.10 -3.60
N GLY A 102 -7.91 -11.55 -3.19
CA GLY A 102 -6.70 -11.67 -3.99
C GLY A 102 -5.40 -11.32 -3.27
N TRP A 103 -4.35 -11.25 -4.07
CA TRP A 103 -2.98 -10.94 -3.67
C TRP A 103 -2.25 -10.23 -4.82
N ALA A 104 -1.14 -9.56 -4.53
CA ALA A 104 -0.32 -8.90 -5.53
C ALA A 104 0.89 -9.77 -5.89
N GLU A 105 1.08 -10.05 -7.17
CA GLU A 105 2.32 -10.61 -7.72
C GLU A 105 3.25 -9.46 -8.12
N TYR A 106 4.46 -9.45 -7.60
CA TYR A 106 5.50 -8.50 -8.00
C TYR A 106 6.47 -9.19 -8.97
N ARG A 107 6.54 -8.68 -10.20
CA ARG A 107 7.49 -9.15 -11.21
C ARG A 107 8.59 -8.13 -11.34
N ILE A 108 9.81 -8.53 -11.00
CA ILE A 108 10.97 -7.65 -11.02
C ILE A 108 11.75 -7.94 -12.30
N HIS A 109 11.92 -6.90 -13.10
CA HIS A 109 12.69 -6.88 -14.33
C HIS A 109 13.81 -5.85 -14.20
N GLU A 110 14.74 -5.83 -15.16
CA GLU A 110 15.74 -4.79 -15.24
C GLU A 110 15.07 -3.41 -15.39
N GLY A 111 15.24 -2.54 -14.38
CA GLY A 111 14.70 -1.18 -14.37
C GLY A 111 13.19 -1.05 -14.18
N THR A 112 12.44 -2.12 -13.93
CA THR A 112 10.97 -2.03 -13.76
C THR A 112 10.44 -3.12 -12.83
N LEU A 113 9.49 -2.73 -11.97
CA LEU A 113 8.63 -3.66 -11.24
C LEU A 113 7.22 -3.60 -11.83
N VAL A 114 6.61 -4.76 -12.04
CA VAL A 114 5.19 -4.86 -12.41
C VAL A 114 4.43 -5.46 -11.24
N GLN A 115 3.47 -4.74 -10.70
CA GLN A 115 2.48 -5.29 -9.79
C GLN A 115 1.31 -5.84 -10.60
N VAL A 116 0.94 -7.09 -10.36
CA VAL A 116 -0.23 -7.73 -10.97
C VAL A 116 -1.14 -8.29 -9.90
N PHE A 117 -2.37 -7.79 -9.82
CA PHE A 117 -3.38 -8.37 -8.95
C PHE A 117 -3.81 -9.76 -9.42
N ARG A 118 -3.85 -10.70 -8.47
CA ARG A 118 -4.27 -12.09 -8.66
C ARG A 118 -5.48 -12.38 -7.79
N ARG A 119 -6.58 -12.73 -8.44
CA ARG A 119 -7.80 -13.15 -7.76
C ARG A 119 -7.73 -14.62 -7.37
N VAL A 120 -8.21 -14.96 -6.17
CA VAL A 120 -8.49 -16.35 -5.80
C VAL A 120 -9.55 -16.93 -6.75
N SER A 121 -9.41 -18.20 -7.13
CA SER A 121 -10.19 -18.78 -8.24
C SER A 121 -10.87 -20.11 -7.93
N THR A 122 -10.63 -20.71 -6.76
CA THR A 122 -11.33 -21.95 -6.41
C THR A 122 -12.81 -21.67 -6.14
N PRO A 123 -13.74 -22.58 -6.49
CA PRO A 123 -15.17 -22.36 -6.26
C PRO A 123 -15.52 -22.00 -4.81
N ARG A 124 -14.86 -22.64 -3.84
CA ARG A 124 -15.06 -22.35 -2.41
C ARG A 124 -14.60 -20.94 -2.03
N ALA A 125 -13.45 -20.49 -2.53
CA ALA A 125 -12.96 -19.14 -2.27
C ALA A 125 -13.85 -18.09 -2.93
N LEU A 126 -14.28 -18.34 -4.18
CA LEU A 126 -15.20 -17.46 -4.89
C LEU A 126 -16.53 -17.33 -4.17
N ALA A 127 -17.14 -18.44 -3.74
CA ALA A 127 -18.39 -18.42 -2.96
C ALA A 127 -18.25 -17.62 -1.65
N TRP A 128 -17.11 -17.74 -0.96
CA TRP A 128 -16.85 -16.93 0.23
C TRP A 128 -16.69 -15.44 -0.09
N THR A 129 -15.88 -15.10 -1.09
CA THR A 129 -15.66 -13.70 -1.49
C THR A 129 -16.92 -13.06 -2.09
N ASP A 130 -17.82 -13.83 -2.68
CA ASP A 130 -19.12 -13.33 -3.15
C ASP A 130 -20.04 -13.00 -1.98
N ARG A 131 -20.05 -13.85 -0.94
CA ARG A 131 -20.77 -13.57 0.32
C ARG A 131 -20.29 -12.27 0.97
N THR A 132 -19.00 -11.99 0.97
CA THR A 132 -18.44 -10.78 1.59
C THR A 132 -18.74 -9.50 0.79
N ARG A 133 -19.24 -9.58 -0.45
CA ARG A 133 -19.81 -8.41 -1.16
C ARG A 133 -20.95 -7.76 -0.39
N GLY A 134 -21.70 -8.52 0.40
CA GLY A 134 -22.79 -8.02 1.24
C GLY A 134 -22.33 -7.27 2.49
N MET A 135 -21.03 -7.21 2.80
CA MET A 135 -20.52 -6.47 3.96
C MET A 135 -20.89 -4.99 3.90
N PHE A 136 -21.09 -4.41 5.08
CA PHE A 136 -21.50 -3.02 5.25
C PHE A 136 -22.78 -2.65 4.46
N GLY A 137 -23.74 -3.57 4.39
CA GLY A 137 -24.99 -3.35 3.67
C GLY A 137 -24.84 -3.35 2.15
N GLY A 138 -23.79 -4.00 1.62
CA GLY A 138 -23.58 -4.15 0.18
C GLY A 138 -22.65 -3.11 -0.46
N ILE A 139 -22.11 -2.16 0.31
CA ILE A 139 -21.21 -1.12 -0.21
C ILE A 139 -19.75 -1.59 -0.31
N TYR A 140 -19.42 -2.78 0.22
CA TYR A 140 -18.04 -3.26 0.28
C TYR A 140 -17.32 -3.33 -1.08
N PRO A 141 -17.96 -3.70 -2.21
CA PRO A 141 -17.30 -3.66 -3.51
C PRO A 141 -16.82 -2.26 -3.91
N ALA A 142 -17.60 -1.21 -3.64
CA ALA A 142 -17.21 0.16 -3.93
C ALA A 142 -16.01 0.60 -3.07
N TYR A 143 -15.92 0.10 -1.84
CA TYR A 143 -14.81 0.37 -0.93
C TYR A 143 -13.52 -0.40 -1.30
N SER A 144 -13.64 -1.69 -1.64
CA SER A 144 -12.51 -2.63 -1.67
C SER A 144 -11.92 -2.87 -3.06
N PHE A 145 -12.70 -2.68 -4.14
CA PHE A 145 -12.30 -3.21 -5.45
C PHE A 145 -11.17 -2.40 -6.10
N GLY A 146 -11.21 -1.07 -5.96
CA GLY A 146 -10.32 -0.14 -6.65
C GLY A 146 -10.54 -0.08 -8.16
N GLU A 147 -9.72 0.71 -8.85
CA GLU A 147 -9.66 0.78 -10.30
C GLU A 147 -8.64 -0.23 -10.88
N LEU A 148 -8.59 -0.36 -12.20
CA LEU A 148 -7.58 -1.23 -12.84
C LEU A 148 -6.15 -0.74 -12.54
N GLY A 149 -5.92 0.58 -12.59
CA GLY A 149 -4.63 1.20 -12.30
C GLY A 149 -4.20 1.11 -10.84
N ASP A 150 -5.13 0.82 -9.92
CA ASP A 150 -4.81 0.50 -8.52
C ASP A 150 -4.31 -0.94 -8.34
N ARG A 151 -4.63 -1.84 -9.29
CA ARG A 151 -4.45 -3.29 -9.16
C ARG A 151 -3.30 -3.82 -9.99
N CYS A 152 -3.14 -3.30 -11.21
CA CYS A 152 -2.15 -3.75 -12.17
C CYS A 152 -1.43 -2.53 -12.74
N PHE A 153 -0.13 -2.42 -12.47
CA PHE A 153 0.65 -1.26 -12.89
C PHE A 153 2.15 -1.54 -12.87
N GLU A 154 2.88 -0.64 -13.51
CA GLU A 154 4.34 -0.63 -13.55
C GLU A 154 4.87 0.44 -12.61
N ILE A 155 6.06 0.18 -12.06
CA ILE A 155 6.87 1.08 -11.27
C ILE A 155 8.23 1.12 -11.94
N ASP A 156 8.66 2.31 -12.35
CA ASP A 156 10.03 2.53 -12.80
C ASP A 156 10.97 2.29 -11.62
N LEU A 157 12.02 1.51 -11.81
CA LEU A 157 13.05 1.26 -10.81
C LEU A 157 14.37 1.94 -11.16
N ARG A 158 14.45 2.69 -12.26
CA ARG A 158 15.67 3.41 -12.64
C ARG A 158 15.88 4.63 -11.72
N PRO A 159 17.11 4.93 -11.32
CA PRO A 159 17.45 6.07 -10.46
C PRO A 159 16.93 7.40 -10.98
#